data_AF-A0A8B6H959-F1
#
_entry.id   AF-A0A8B6H959-F1
#
_cell.length_a   1.000
_cell.length_b   1.000
_cell.length_c   1.000
_cell.angle_alpha   90.00
_cell.angle_beta   90.00
_cell.angle_gamma   90.00
#
_symmetry.space_group_name_H-M   'P 1'
#
loop_
_entity.id
_entity.type
_entity.pdbx_description
1 polymer ?
#
loop_
_entity_poly.entity_id
_entity_poly.type
_entity_poly.pdbx_seq_one_letter_code
_entity_poly.pdbx_strand_id
1 'polypeptide(L)'
;MSRKSNLVPDSVDSFDCKRQLTRGKVFMHERVAIVVFEWTKTIQCGERILKIPLVKIDDSILCPVTAYNRMCRMIPAPEESPAFVIKRNASLKTVTYKQFQSKLKRIISLTGRDPRLYSTHSFRRGGASFAFQARVPSELIQLHGDWASDAYKLYLNFTMQEKISVAESMAKLL
;
A
#
# COMPACT_ATOMS: atom_id res chain seq x y z
N MET A 1 -2.57 -2.39 -11.01
CA MET A 1 -2.28 -2.68 -9.59
C MET A 1 -0.94 -2.09 -9.20
N SER A 2 -0.86 -1.26 -8.15
CA SER A 2 0.43 -0.75 -7.63
C SER A 2 1.28 -1.90 -7.06
N ARG A 3 2.57 -1.90 -7.42
CA ARG A 3 3.55 -2.90 -6.98
C ARG A 3 4.64 -2.26 -6.13
N LYS A 4 5.40 -3.11 -5.44
CA LYS A 4 6.63 -2.71 -4.73
C LYS A 4 7.57 -1.84 -5.59
N SER A 5 7.72 -2.19 -6.87
CA SER A 5 8.59 -1.50 -7.83
C SER A 5 8.09 -0.11 -8.18
N ASN A 6 6.81 0.19 -7.96
CA ASN A 6 6.26 1.53 -8.10
C ASN A 6 6.56 2.42 -6.89
N LEU A 7 6.78 1.83 -5.71
CA LEU A 7 7.02 2.58 -4.47
C LEU A 7 8.50 2.87 -4.24
N VAL A 8 9.35 1.87 -4.51
CA VAL A 8 10.80 1.94 -4.31
C VAL A 8 11.54 1.20 -5.43
N PRO A 9 12.69 1.71 -5.89
CA PRO A 9 13.51 1.05 -6.90
C PRO A 9 14.30 -0.14 -6.32
N ASP A 10 14.81 -1.01 -7.20
CA ASP A 10 15.62 -2.16 -6.79
C ASP A 10 17.04 -1.74 -6.37
N SER A 11 17.61 -0.75 -7.05
CA SER A 11 18.87 -0.08 -6.68
C SER A 11 18.68 1.44 -6.62
N VAL A 12 19.70 2.16 -6.13
CA VAL A 12 19.66 3.63 -6.10
C VAL A 12 19.66 4.20 -7.53
N ASP A 13 20.48 3.62 -8.40
CA ASP A 13 20.70 4.10 -9.76
C ASP A 13 19.55 3.72 -10.71
N SER A 14 18.70 2.77 -10.32
CA SER A 14 17.54 2.34 -11.12
C SER A 14 16.27 3.16 -10.87
N PHE A 15 16.38 4.33 -10.22
CA PHE A 15 15.24 5.21 -9.99
C PHE A 15 14.84 5.93 -11.27
N ASP A 16 13.57 5.86 -11.64
CA ASP A 16 12.97 6.57 -12.77
C ASP A 16 11.71 7.31 -12.28
N CYS A 17 11.76 8.65 -12.27
CA CYS A 17 10.67 9.48 -11.79
C CYS A 17 9.37 9.35 -12.60
N LYS A 18 9.41 8.77 -13.81
CA LYS A 18 8.23 8.48 -14.63
C LYS A 18 7.57 7.16 -14.27
N ARG A 19 8.29 6.22 -13.63
CA ARG A 19 7.81 4.87 -13.32
C ARG A 19 7.61 4.61 -11.83
N GLN A 20 8.40 5.27 -10.99
CA GLN A 20 8.36 5.18 -9.54
C GLN A 20 7.75 6.42 -8.90
N LEU A 21 7.18 6.23 -7.71
CA LEU A 21 6.48 7.25 -6.95
C LEU A 21 7.45 8.34 -6.51
N THR A 22 7.14 9.58 -6.87
CA THR A 22 7.84 10.78 -6.42
C THR A 22 7.03 11.50 -5.34
N ARG A 23 7.63 12.48 -4.67
CA ARG A 23 6.93 13.33 -3.70
C ARG A 23 5.80 14.14 -4.33
N GLY A 24 6.01 14.66 -5.54
CA GLY A 24 5.02 15.41 -6.32
C GLY A 24 3.80 14.59 -6.76
N LYS A 25 3.83 13.26 -6.58
CA LYS A 25 2.68 12.37 -6.83
C LYS A 25 1.90 12.00 -5.56
N VAL A 26 2.21 12.64 -4.43
CA VAL A 26 1.49 12.50 -3.17
C VAL A 26 0.85 13.83 -2.79
N PHE A 27 -0.45 13.96 -3.07
CA PHE A 27 -1.20 15.19 -2.83
C PHE A 27 -1.83 15.14 -1.43
N MET A 28 -1.50 16.12 -0.60
CA MET A 28 -2.00 16.21 0.78
C MET A 28 -3.13 17.24 0.86
N HIS A 29 -4.27 16.86 1.41
CA HIS A 29 -5.39 17.77 1.66
C HIS A 29 -6.04 17.44 3.00
N GLU A 30 -5.94 18.32 4.00
CA GLU A 30 -6.50 18.24 5.36
C GLU A 30 -6.57 16.84 6.00
N ARG A 31 -7.56 16.03 5.59
CA ARG A 31 -7.87 14.69 6.13
C ARG A 31 -7.53 13.53 5.19
N VAL A 32 -7.13 13.78 3.95
CA VAL A 32 -6.87 12.76 2.93
C VAL A 32 -5.55 13.06 2.22
N ALA A 33 -4.73 12.03 2.02
CA ALA A 33 -3.64 12.04 1.07
C ALA A 33 -4.02 11.22 -0.16
N ILE A 34 -3.79 11.73 -1.36
CA ILE A 34 -4.03 11.00 -2.60
C ILE A 34 -2.67 10.64 -3.21
N VAL A 35 -2.41 9.34 -3.31
CA VAL A 35 -1.22 8.81 -3.97
C VAL A 35 -1.56 8.49 -5.40
N VAL A 36 -0.81 9.04 -6.35
CA VAL A 36 -1.07 8.93 -7.77
C VAL A 36 -0.02 8.04 -8.44
N PHE A 37 -0.48 7.05 -9.19
CA PHE A 37 0.35 6.19 -10.02
C PHE A 37 -0.07 6.32 -11.48
N GLU A 38 0.84 6.84 -12.31
CA GLU A 38 0.69 6.93 -13.77
C GLU A 38 1.26 5.71 -14.49
N TRP A 39 2.08 4.92 -13.79
CA TRP A 39 2.68 3.71 -14.32
C TRP A 39 2.56 2.56 -13.31
N THR A 40 2.09 1.40 -13.75
CA THR A 40 2.05 0.15 -12.98
C THR A 40 2.20 -1.06 -13.90
N LYS A 41 2.25 -2.30 -13.37
CA LYS A 41 2.27 -3.49 -14.25
C LYS A 41 1.11 -3.51 -15.27
N THR A 42 -0.05 -3.00 -14.88
CA THR A 42 -1.27 -3.02 -15.70
C THR A 42 -1.64 -1.61 -16.19
N ILE A 43 -0.69 -0.68 -16.12
CA ILE A 43 -0.79 0.69 -16.63
C ILE A 43 0.57 0.97 -17.26
N GLN A 44 0.81 0.44 -18.45
CA GLN A 44 2.14 0.53 -19.10
C GLN A 44 2.21 1.60 -20.17
N CYS A 45 1.06 2.00 -20.70
CA CYS A 45 0.91 2.93 -21.83
C CYS A 45 0.15 4.20 -21.43
N GLY A 46 0.00 4.47 -20.13
CA GLY A 46 -0.74 5.64 -19.63
C GLY A 46 -2.25 5.54 -19.87
N GLU A 47 -2.77 4.32 -20.07
CA GLU A 47 -4.17 4.06 -20.40
C GLU A 47 -5.16 4.51 -19.31
N ARG A 48 -4.67 4.73 -18.08
CA ARG A 48 -5.42 5.34 -16.97
C ARG A 48 -4.48 5.80 -15.86
N ILE A 49 -5.01 6.56 -14.90
CA ILE A 49 -4.30 6.96 -13.69
C ILE A 49 -4.90 6.22 -12.49
N LEU A 50 -4.06 5.54 -11.70
CA LEU A 50 -4.49 4.93 -10.45
C LEU A 50 -4.33 5.94 -9.31
N LYS A 51 -5.42 6.23 -8.60
CA LYS A 51 -5.44 7.10 -7.41
C LYS A 51 -5.78 6.25 -6.19
N ILE A 52 -4.92 6.30 -5.17
CA ILE A 52 -5.14 5.61 -3.89
C ILE A 52 -5.34 6.66 -2.81
N PRO A 53 -6.56 6.83 -2.27
CA PRO A 53 -6.80 7.70 -1.13
C PRO A 53 -6.30 7.03 0.16
N LEU A 54 -5.63 7.82 1.00
CA LEU A 54 -5.21 7.48 2.35
C LEU A 54 -5.88 8.46 3.31
N VAL A 55 -6.67 7.95 4.25
CA VAL A 55 -7.33 8.78 5.25
C VAL A 55 -6.38 9.03 6.42
N LYS A 56 -6.30 10.28 6.87
CA LYS A 56 -5.61 10.64 8.10
C LYS A 56 -6.36 10.01 9.28
N ILE A 57 -5.60 9.34 10.14
CA ILE A 57 -6.10 8.72 11.37
C ILE A 57 -5.59 9.62 12.49
N ASP A 58 -6.49 10.39 13.08
CA ASP A 58 -6.13 11.32 14.15
C ASP A 58 -5.61 10.55 15.37
N ASP A 59 -4.62 11.15 16.04
CA ASP A 59 -3.96 10.62 17.25
C ASP A 59 -3.35 9.21 17.15
N SER A 60 -3.21 8.66 15.94
CA SER A 60 -2.60 7.35 15.73
C SER A 60 -1.14 7.46 15.32
N ILE A 61 -0.26 6.81 16.08
CA ILE A 61 1.16 6.61 15.71
C ILE A 61 1.32 5.75 14.45
N LEU A 62 0.27 5.02 14.05
CA LEU A 62 0.24 4.17 12.86
C LEU A 62 -0.33 4.90 11.63
N CYS A 63 -0.69 6.18 11.75
CA CYS A 63 -1.24 6.94 10.64
C CYS A 63 -0.21 7.10 9.51
N PRO A 64 -0.47 6.57 8.30
CA PRO A 64 0.47 6.66 7.18
C PRO A 64 0.64 8.11 6.69
N VAL A 65 -0.43 8.92 6.72
CA VAL A 65 -0.40 10.34 6.34
C VAL A 65 0.52 11.13 7.28
N THR A 66 0.33 10.98 8.58
CA THR A 66 1.18 11.63 9.59
C THR A 66 2.63 11.17 9.50
N ALA A 67 2.87 9.86 9.35
CA ALA A 67 4.22 9.30 9.21
C ALA A 67 4.96 9.84 7.97
N TYR A 68 4.27 9.91 6.82
CA TYR A 68 4.84 10.45 5.59
C TYR A 68 5.13 11.96 5.71
N ASN A 69 4.19 12.74 6.23
CA ASN A 69 4.40 14.18 6.46
C ASN A 69 5.57 14.46 7.40
N ARG A 70 5.70 13.66 8.47
CA ARG A 70 6.84 13.75 9.40
C ARG A 70 8.16 13.49 8.67
N MET A 71 8.23 12.46 7.82
CA MET A 71 9.42 12.19 7.01
C MET A 71 9.74 13.37 6.08
N CYS A 72 8.76 13.93 5.38
CA CYS A 72 8.98 15.06 4.47
C CYS A 72 9.50 16.31 5.19
N ARG A 73 9.00 16.58 6.41
CA ARG A 73 9.47 17.69 7.27
C ARG A 73 10.91 17.48 7.76
N MET A 74 11.23 16.26 8.23
CA MET A 74 12.57 15.94 8.75
C MET A 74 13.63 15.84 7.64
N ILE A 75 13.21 15.47 6.42
CA ILE A 75 14.08 15.27 5.28
C ILE A 75 13.48 16.05 4.09
N PRO A 76 13.73 17.36 3.97
CA PRO A 76 13.31 18.15 2.82
C PRO A 76 13.92 17.60 1.52
N ALA A 77 13.13 17.52 0.46
CA ALA A 77 13.56 17.09 -0.87
C ALA A 77 12.60 17.64 -1.94
N PRO A 78 13.07 17.89 -3.18
CA PRO A 78 12.24 18.31 -4.31
C PRO A 78 11.07 17.37 -4.64
N GLU A 79 10.10 17.86 -5.39
CA GLU A 79 8.91 17.10 -5.79
C GLU A 79 9.26 15.90 -6.69
N GLU A 80 10.28 16.03 -7.52
CA GLU A 80 10.78 14.99 -8.43
C GLU A 80 11.57 13.90 -7.68
N SER A 81 11.90 14.15 -6.42
CA SER A 81 12.62 13.16 -5.60
C SER A 81 11.76 11.93 -5.34
N PRO A 82 12.39 10.75 -5.16
CA PRO A 82 11.68 9.56 -4.71
C PRO A 82 10.81 9.84 -3.50
N ALA A 83 9.63 9.24 -3.45
CA ALA A 83 8.69 9.47 -2.35
C ALA A 83 9.29 9.10 -0.99
N PHE A 84 10.17 8.09 -0.93
CA PHE A 84 10.84 7.62 0.28
C PHE A 84 12.36 7.82 0.17
N VAL A 85 12.89 8.75 0.96
CA VAL A 85 14.33 9.08 0.97
C VAL A 85 14.89 9.05 2.39
N ILE A 86 16.19 8.76 2.48
CA ILE A 86 16.97 8.82 3.71
C ILE A 86 18.19 9.72 3.48
N LYS A 87 18.64 10.40 4.54
CA LYS A 87 19.90 11.17 4.52
C LYS A 87 21.06 10.25 4.90
N ARG A 88 22.06 10.12 4.03
CA ARG A 88 23.29 9.36 4.27
C ARG A 88 24.50 10.16 3.80
N ASN A 89 25.46 10.38 4.71
CA ASN A 89 26.70 11.14 4.44
C ASN A 89 26.41 12.49 3.74
N ALA A 90 25.49 13.27 4.31
CA ALA A 90 24.98 14.53 3.77
C ALA A 90 24.21 14.46 2.43
N SER A 91 24.15 13.31 1.75
CA SER A 91 23.38 13.12 0.52
C SER A 91 22.01 12.50 0.76
N LEU A 92 21.02 12.88 -0.06
CA LEU A 92 19.73 12.19 -0.11
C LEU A 92 19.86 10.93 -0.96
N LYS A 93 19.34 9.81 -0.44
CA LYS A 93 19.31 8.53 -1.15
C LYS A 93 17.90 7.96 -1.10
N THR A 94 17.44 7.42 -2.22
CA THR A 94 16.18 6.66 -2.26
C THR A 94 16.27 5.43 -1.36
N VAL A 95 15.16 5.10 -0.70
CA VAL A 95 15.00 3.78 -0.09
C VAL A 95 14.88 2.76 -1.21
N THR A 96 15.65 1.68 -1.15
CA THR A 96 15.57 0.58 -2.12
C THR A 96 14.69 -0.56 -1.61
N TYR A 97 14.21 -1.40 -2.52
CA TYR A 97 13.45 -2.59 -2.15
C TYR A 97 14.23 -3.53 -1.21
N LYS A 98 15.53 -3.72 -1.46
CA LYS A 98 16.39 -4.54 -0.60
C LYS A 98 16.45 -4.00 0.83
N GLN A 99 16.56 -2.68 0.98
CA GLN A 99 16.57 -2.03 2.30
C GLN A 99 15.22 -2.19 2.99
N PHE A 100 14.12 -1.96 2.28
CA PHE A 100 12.78 -2.13 2.82
C PHE A 100 12.54 -3.58 3.29
N GLN A 101 12.85 -4.57 2.44
CA GLN A 101 12.66 -5.97 2.78
C GLN A 101 13.55 -6.43 3.94
N SER A 102 14.82 -5.99 3.98
CA SER A 102 15.72 -6.29 5.09
C SER A 102 15.19 -5.70 6.41
N LYS A 103 14.74 -4.45 6.39
CA LYS A 103 14.16 -3.79 7.57
C LYS A 103 12.88 -4.47 8.02
N LEU A 104 11.98 -4.83 7.10
CA LEU A 104 10.76 -5.56 7.38
C LEU A 104 11.07 -6.90 8.06
N LYS A 105 11.96 -7.71 7.48
CA LYS A 105 12.33 -9.01 8.05
C LYS A 105 12.89 -8.87 9.46
N ARG A 106 13.77 -7.88 9.68
CA ARG A 106 14.32 -7.58 11.00
C ARG A 106 13.22 -7.23 12.01
N ILE A 107 12.28 -6.35 11.64
CA ILE A 107 11.16 -5.98 12.52
C ILE A 107 10.31 -7.20 12.86
N ILE A 108 9.99 -8.05 11.88
CA ILE A 108 9.21 -9.27 12.10
C ILE A 108 9.94 -10.22 13.07
N SER A 109 11.24 -10.43 12.91
CA SER A 109 12.05 -11.22 13.86
C SER A 109 11.94 -10.73 15.29
N LEU A 110 11.99 -9.41 15.49
CA LEU A 110 11.88 -8.81 16.83
C LEU A 110 10.52 -9.07 17.49
N THR A 111 9.50 -9.44 16.72
CA THR A 111 8.20 -9.84 17.26
C THR A 111 8.07 -11.34 17.56
N GLY A 112 9.16 -12.12 17.45
CA GLY A 112 9.16 -13.57 17.66
C GLY A 112 8.53 -14.38 16.52
N ARG A 113 8.30 -13.76 15.35
CA ARG A 113 7.69 -14.40 14.18
C ARG A 113 8.75 -14.77 13.15
N ASP A 114 8.52 -15.85 12.40
CA ASP A 114 9.40 -16.27 11.30
C ASP A 114 9.33 -15.29 10.11
N PRO A 115 10.40 -14.53 9.81
CA PRO A 115 10.41 -13.55 8.72
C PRO A 115 10.29 -14.16 7.32
N ARG A 116 10.52 -15.46 7.16
CA ARG A 116 10.40 -16.16 5.86
C ARG A 116 8.95 -16.22 5.40
N LEU A 117 8.01 -16.15 6.33
CA LEU A 117 6.56 -16.16 6.06
C LEU A 117 6.02 -14.77 5.68
N TYR A 118 6.86 -13.73 5.74
CA TYR A 118 6.44 -12.34 5.53
C TYR A 118 7.16 -11.72 4.34
N SER A 119 6.40 -11.00 3.53
CA SER A 119 6.92 -10.21 2.42
C SER A 119 6.09 -8.94 2.25
N THR A 120 6.44 -8.12 1.27
CA THR A 120 5.64 -6.95 0.92
C THR A 120 4.25 -7.31 0.42
N HIS A 121 4.08 -8.53 -0.12
CA HIS A 121 2.76 -9.05 -0.49
C HIS A 121 1.87 -9.31 0.73
N SER A 122 2.45 -9.54 1.91
CA SER A 122 1.70 -9.71 3.16
C SER A 122 0.89 -8.46 3.50
N PHE A 123 1.37 -7.25 3.19
CA PHE A 123 0.60 -6.01 3.38
C PHE A 123 -0.64 -5.97 2.49
N ARG A 124 -0.53 -6.42 1.22
CA ARG A 124 -1.67 -6.47 0.30
C ARG A 124 -2.72 -7.46 0.77
N ARG A 125 -2.29 -8.66 1.17
CA ARG A 125 -3.17 -9.69 1.73
C ARG A 125 -3.87 -9.17 2.99
N GLY A 126 -3.09 -8.65 3.94
CA GLY A 126 -3.60 -8.11 5.19
C GLY A 126 -4.59 -6.96 4.98
N GLY A 127 -4.31 -6.05 4.04
CA GLY A 127 -5.23 -4.96 3.69
C GLY A 127 -6.57 -5.45 3.14
N ALA A 128 -6.56 -6.46 2.24
CA ALA A 128 -7.79 -7.06 1.72
C ALA A 128 -8.59 -7.75 2.84
N SER A 129 -7.93 -8.58 3.65
CA SER A 129 -8.56 -9.28 4.76
C SER A 129 -9.11 -8.29 5.80
N PHE A 130 -8.39 -7.22 6.10
CA PHE A 130 -8.82 -6.20 7.07
C PHE A 130 -10.03 -5.41 6.56
N ALA A 131 -10.03 -4.98 5.29
CA ALA A 131 -11.19 -4.32 4.69
C ALA A 131 -12.43 -5.22 4.70
N PHE A 132 -12.25 -6.51 4.44
CA PHE A 132 -13.34 -7.49 4.50
C PHE A 132 -13.88 -7.67 5.92
N GLN A 133 -13.00 -7.77 6.92
CA GLN A 133 -13.39 -7.78 8.33
C GLN A 133 -14.13 -6.50 8.75
N ALA A 134 -13.78 -5.37 8.16
CA ALA A 134 -14.48 -4.10 8.31
C ALA A 134 -15.80 -4.00 7.52
N ARG A 135 -16.30 -5.12 6.98
CA ARG A 135 -17.56 -5.23 6.21
C ARG A 135 -17.60 -4.36 4.95
N VAL A 136 -16.45 -4.03 4.37
CA VAL A 136 -16.38 -3.34 3.08
C VAL A 136 -16.87 -4.31 1.98
N PRO A 137 -17.80 -3.89 1.10
CA PRO A 137 -18.23 -4.69 -0.04
C PRO A 137 -17.05 -5.18 -0.89
N SER A 138 -17.14 -6.43 -1.36
CA SER A 138 -16.03 -7.11 -2.05
C SER A 138 -15.58 -6.37 -3.32
N GLU A 139 -16.52 -5.76 -4.02
CA GLU A 139 -16.35 -4.95 -5.22
C GLU A 139 -15.52 -3.69 -4.91
N LEU A 140 -15.75 -3.07 -3.75
CA LEU A 140 -14.97 -1.93 -3.29
C LEU A 140 -13.57 -2.34 -2.82
N ILE A 141 -13.41 -3.53 -2.23
CA ILE A 141 -12.08 -4.09 -1.93
C ILE A 141 -11.30 -4.34 -3.22
N GLN A 142 -11.96 -4.96 -4.22
CA GLN A 142 -11.39 -5.22 -5.53
C GLN A 142 -10.90 -3.93 -6.20
N LEU A 143 -11.75 -2.91 -6.19
CA LEU A 143 -11.45 -1.57 -6.70
C LEU A 143 -10.29 -0.94 -5.93
N HIS A 144 -10.33 -0.97 -4.59
CA HIS A 144 -9.33 -0.32 -3.74
C HIS A 144 -7.92 -0.88 -3.94
N GLY A 145 -7.78 -2.21 -4.05
CA GLY A 145 -6.47 -2.81 -4.34
C GLY A 145 -6.13 -2.96 -5.81
N ASP A 146 -7.00 -2.44 -6.69
CA ASP A 146 -6.83 -2.39 -8.14
C ASP A 146 -6.57 -3.79 -8.75
N TRP A 147 -7.39 -4.76 -8.33
CA TRP A 147 -7.38 -6.14 -8.81
C TRP A 147 -8.23 -6.30 -10.08
N ALA A 148 -7.61 -6.76 -11.17
CA ALA A 148 -8.32 -7.03 -12.43
C ALA A 148 -9.13 -8.32 -12.42
N SER A 149 -8.89 -9.22 -11.46
CA SER A 149 -9.57 -10.51 -11.35
C SER A 149 -9.88 -10.86 -9.91
N ASP A 150 -10.62 -11.96 -9.73
CA ASP A 150 -11.06 -12.48 -8.44
C ASP A 150 -9.97 -13.10 -7.56
N ALA A 151 -8.69 -12.99 -7.95
CA ALA A 151 -7.58 -13.53 -7.18
C ALA A 151 -7.51 -13.00 -5.73
N TYR A 152 -8.08 -11.82 -5.45
CA TYR A 152 -8.15 -11.27 -4.09
C TYR A 152 -9.11 -12.04 -3.18
N LYS A 153 -10.10 -12.75 -3.74
CA LYS A 153 -11.07 -13.55 -2.96
C LYS A 153 -10.38 -14.64 -2.15
N LEU A 154 -9.22 -15.12 -2.58
CA LEU A 154 -8.37 -16.06 -1.84
C LEU A 154 -7.82 -15.49 -0.51
N TYR A 155 -7.94 -14.17 -0.29
CA TYR A 155 -7.54 -13.52 0.96
C TYR A 155 -8.72 -13.30 1.90
N LEU A 156 -9.94 -13.57 1.44
CA LEU A 156 -11.16 -13.44 2.22
C LEU A 156 -11.45 -14.77 2.89
N ASN A 157 -11.65 -14.75 4.21
CA ASN A 157 -11.98 -15.94 4.97
C ASN A 157 -13.42 -15.80 5.48
N PHE A 158 -14.24 -16.81 5.22
CA PHE A 158 -15.65 -16.83 5.59
C PHE A 158 -15.88 -17.86 6.70
N THR A 159 -16.49 -17.40 7.78
CA THR A 159 -16.93 -18.24 8.89
C THR A 159 -18.18 -19.04 8.49
N MET A 160 -18.48 -20.11 9.24
CA MET A 160 -19.73 -20.86 9.03
C MET A 160 -20.96 -20.00 9.30
N GLN A 161 -20.89 -19.10 10.28
CA GLN A 161 -21.95 -18.16 10.62
C GLN A 161 -22.30 -17.26 9.44
N GLU A 162 -21.30 -16.77 8.70
CA GLU A 162 -21.52 -15.96 7.50
C GLU A 162 -22.12 -16.77 6.35
N LYS A 163 -21.80 -18.07 6.25
CA LYS A 163 -22.45 -18.95 5.26
C LYS A 163 -23.92 -19.20 5.61
N ILE A 164 -24.22 -19.36 6.90
CA ILE A 164 -25.61 -19.53 7.38
C ILE A 164 -26.43 -18.27 7.11
N SER A 165 -25.89 -17.07 7.38
CA SER A 165 -26.63 -15.83 7.17
C SER A 165 -27.02 -15.59 5.70
N VAL A 166 -26.22 -16.09 4.74
CA VAL A 166 -26.59 -16.11 3.32
C VAL A 166 -27.83 -16.98 3.09
N ALA A 167 -27.84 -18.21 3.61
CA ALA A 167 -28.98 -19.12 3.48
C ALA A 167 -30.25 -18.53 4.15
N GLU A 168 -30.11 -17.93 5.33
CA GLU A 168 -31.21 -17.24 6.02
C GLU A 168 -31.75 -16.06 5.20
N SER A 169 -30.87 -15.28 4.56
CA SER A 169 -31.28 -14.15 3.74
C SER A 169 -32.04 -14.60 2.49
N MET A 170 -31.64 -15.72 1.87
CA MET A 170 -32.36 -16.32 0.75
C MET A 170 -33.73 -16.87 1.19
N ALA A 171 -33.80 -17.53 2.35
CA ALA A 171 -35.04 -18.10 2.87
C ALA A 171 -36.11 -17.04 3.16
N LYS A 172 -35.72 -15.83 3.54
CA LYS A 172 -36.63 -14.69 3.78
C LYS A 172 -37.30 -14.14 2.51
N LEU A 173 -36.80 -14.49 1.34
CA LEU A 173 -37.32 -14.04 0.05
C LEU A 173 -38.29 -15.05 -0.59
N LEU A 174 -38.53 -16.19 0.08
CA LEU A 174 -39.52 -17.20 -0.27
C LEU A 174 -40.77 -17.01 0.61
#